data_AF-A0A209B6K0-F1
#
_entry.id   AF-A0A209B6K0-F1
#
_cell.length_a   1.000
_cell.length_b   1.000
_cell.length_c   1.000
_cell.angle_alpha   90.00
_cell.angle_beta   90.00
_cell.angle_gamma   90.00
#
_symmetry.space_group_name_H-M   'P 1'
#
loop_
_entity.id
_entity.type
_entity.pdbx_description
1 polymer ?
#
loop_
_entity_poly.entity_id
_entity_poly.type
_entity_poly.pdbx_seq_one_letter_code
_entity_poly.pdbx_strand_id
1 'polypeptide(L)'
;MPSVLDTLAAHSDNPSSFLALNSGNAYFHDGGFDGACAYRTSGRYVLQFGGPFTAPEHRARLLEAFAAHAGRRLVAVQLQRADAELYAEHGFTVNQLGASYAVDLSRFTLRGSRFVRLRNKISRARRAGLEVAEVTAGDDCAELDRIDQCWLRDKGRHVKELRFLVGQRNGSLQRHRRLFVGRIDGETAGYINYSPVYGSRPGWLHDLSRRRPDAPPGVMEALNATVMERLTADGAGWLHFGFTPFTGLDPEHELPGASRLFTRFARFLAERGEVIYPAASQLEYKQKWAPHVVLPEYIAFRGRPRPGAVWQLLRATNAL
;
A
#
# COMPACT_ATOMS: atom_id res chain seq x y z
N MET A 1 21.51 13.71 -11.59
CA MET A 1 20.77 13.11 -10.46
C MET A 1 19.92 11.99 -11.02
N PRO A 2 19.99 10.77 -10.45
CA PRO A 2 19.10 9.66 -10.80
C PRO A 2 17.64 10.08 -10.59
N SER A 3 16.72 9.43 -11.32
CA SER A 3 15.30 9.68 -11.07
C SER A 3 14.90 9.14 -9.69
N VAL A 4 13.82 9.67 -9.11
CA VAL A 4 13.31 9.14 -7.82
C VAL A 4 12.98 7.65 -7.93
N LEU A 5 12.56 7.17 -9.10
CA LEU A 5 12.34 5.75 -9.36
C LEU A 5 13.64 4.95 -9.20
N ASP A 6 14.76 5.43 -9.76
CA ASP A 6 16.05 4.75 -9.66
C ASP A 6 16.55 4.72 -8.21
N THR A 7 16.46 5.86 -7.50
CA THR A 7 16.82 5.93 -6.07
C THR A 7 15.98 4.98 -5.22
N LEU A 8 14.67 4.92 -5.49
CA LEU A 8 13.75 4.05 -4.77
C LEU A 8 14.00 2.58 -5.07
N ALA A 9 14.24 2.23 -6.32
CA ALA A 9 14.57 0.86 -6.73
C ALA A 9 15.88 0.37 -6.10
N ALA A 10 16.86 1.26 -5.95
CA ALA A 10 18.15 0.94 -5.36
C ALA A 10 18.12 0.83 -3.82
N HIS A 11 17.29 1.63 -3.14
CA HIS A 11 17.45 1.84 -1.69
C HIS A 11 16.22 1.58 -0.82
N SER A 12 15.05 1.32 -1.41
CA SER A 12 13.84 1.10 -0.63
C SER A 12 13.64 -0.35 -0.23
N ASP A 13 13.39 -0.58 1.06
CA ASP A 13 12.90 -1.86 1.60
C ASP A 13 11.40 -1.82 1.95
N ASN A 14 10.72 -0.71 1.64
CA ASN A 14 9.29 -0.57 1.87
C ASN A 14 8.47 -1.23 0.74
N PRO A 15 7.56 -2.18 1.04
CA PRO A 15 6.76 -2.87 0.03
C PRO A 15 5.74 -1.97 -0.67
N SER A 16 5.43 -0.81 -0.10
CA SER A 16 4.54 0.19 -0.70
C SER A 16 5.30 1.31 -1.41
N SER A 17 6.63 1.22 -1.48
CA SER A 17 7.51 2.31 -1.96
C SER A 17 7.14 2.88 -3.33
N PHE A 18 6.71 2.05 -4.28
CA PHE A 18 6.31 2.54 -5.60
C PHE A 18 5.17 3.59 -5.56
N LEU A 19 4.36 3.61 -4.49
CA LEU A 19 3.32 4.63 -4.27
C LEU A 19 3.89 6.02 -3.98
N ALA A 20 5.15 6.12 -3.56
CA ALA A 20 5.88 7.38 -3.45
C ALA A 20 5.96 8.11 -4.80
N LEU A 21 5.80 7.39 -5.93
CA LEU A 21 5.80 7.94 -7.27
C LEU A 21 4.42 8.42 -7.76
N ASN A 22 3.37 8.22 -6.97
CA ASN A 22 2.01 8.64 -7.32
C ASN A 22 1.94 10.14 -7.67
N SER A 23 1.10 10.48 -8.65
CA SER A 23 0.91 11.87 -9.05
C SER A 23 0.43 12.74 -7.88
N GLY A 24 0.98 13.95 -7.80
CA GLY A 24 0.72 14.90 -6.71
C GLY A 24 1.68 14.80 -5.52
N ASN A 25 2.64 13.86 -5.54
CA ASN A 25 3.76 13.89 -4.60
C ASN A 25 4.83 14.88 -5.08
N ALA A 26 5.41 15.61 -4.13
CA ALA A 26 6.63 16.38 -4.30
C ALA A 26 7.81 15.59 -3.72
N TYR A 27 9.03 15.96 -4.12
CA TYR A 27 10.25 15.31 -3.67
C TYR A 27 11.21 16.36 -3.13
N PHE A 28 11.74 16.11 -1.94
CA PHE A 28 12.84 16.88 -1.38
C PHE A 28 14.14 16.13 -1.62
N HIS A 29 15.18 16.83 -2.07
CA HIS A 29 16.51 16.31 -2.32
C HIS A 29 17.55 17.09 -1.50
N ASP A 30 18.59 16.40 -1.04
CA ASP A 30 19.82 17.04 -0.56
C ASP A 30 20.78 17.20 -1.75
N GLY A 31 21.40 18.37 -1.91
CA GLY A 31 22.30 18.62 -3.04
C GLY A 31 23.64 17.88 -2.97
N GLY A 32 23.95 17.21 -1.85
CA GLY A 32 25.24 16.55 -1.63
C GLY A 32 25.32 15.07 -1.98
N PHE A 33 24.19 14.39 -2.20
CA PHE A 33 24.14 12.96 -2.52
C PHE A 33 22.81 12.59 -3.18
N ASP A 34 22.75 11.41 -3.79
CA ASP A 34 21.53 10.92 -4.42
C ASP A 34 20.52 10.45 -3.35
N GLY A 35 19.39 11.13 -3.26
CA GLY A 35 18.37 10.79 -2.29
C GLY A 35 17.10 11.61 -2.44
N ALA A 36 15.97 11.06 -1.99
CA ALA A 36 14.69 11.78 -2.00
C ALA A 36 13.82 11.44 -0.79
N CYS A 37 13.11 12.43 -0.27
CA CYS A 37 11.93 12.25 0.60
C CYS A 37 10.68 12.59 -0.21
N ALA A 38 9.78 11.62 -0.40
CA ALA A 38 8.51 11.85 -1.08
C ALA A 38 7.45 12.38 -0.10
N TYR A 39 6.75 13.45 -0.44
CA TYR A 39 5.78 14.07 0.46
C TYR A 39 4.64 14.79 -0.25
N ARG A 40 3.60 15.14 0.52
CA ARG A 40 2.54 16.09 0.16
C ARG A 40 2.39 17.16 1.20
N THR A 41 1.89 18.32 0.80
CA THR A 41 1.42 19.34 1.73
C THR A 41 -0.10 19.25 1.87
N SER A 42 -0.59 19.36 3.10
CA SER A 42 -2.03 19.35 3.40
C SER A 42 -2.33 20.37 4.50
N GLY A 43 -2.86 21.52 4.06
CA GLY A 43 -2.92 22.72 4.88
C GLY A 43 -1.53 23.12 5.37
N ARG A 44 -1.31 22.94 6.67
CA ARG A 44 -0.06 23.31 7.35
C ARG A 44 0.88 22.14 7.62
N TYR A 45 0.50 20.92 7.22
CA TYR A 45 1.28 19.71 7.47
C TYR A 45 2.04 19.30 6.22
N VAL A 46 3.23 18.75 6.44
CA VAL A 46 4.04 18.06 5.45
C VAL A 46 3.90 16.57 5.76
N LEU A 47 3.33 15.82 4.83
CA LEU A 47 3.01 14.41 4.97
C LEU A 47 3.98 13.61 4.12
N GLN A 48 4.95 13.00 4.75
CA GLN A 48 5.95 12.17 4.09
C GLN A 48 5.44 10.74 3.92
N PHE A 49 5.69 10.18 2.75
CA PHE A 49 5.49 8.78 2.46
C PHE A 49 6.77 8.00 2.72
N GLY A 50 6.72 6.98 3.57
CA GLY A 50 7.89 6.16 3.90
C GLY A 50 9.04 6.97 4.52
N GLY A 51 10.21 6.35 4.65
CA GLY A 51 11.42 7.02 5.08
C GLY A 51 12.20 7.68 3.93
N PRO A 52 13.42 8.17 4.19
CA PRO A 52 14.31 8.71 3.16
C PRO A 52 14.75 7.60 2.19
N PHE A 53 14.56 7.81 0.88
CA PHE A 53 15.08 6.93 -0.16
C PHE A 53 16.50 7.39 -0.52
N THR A 54 17.52 6.76 0.05
CA THR A 54 18.94 7.07 -0.21
C THR A 54 19.83 5.95 0.33
N ALA A 55 21.11 5.97 -0.03
CA ALA A 55 22.10 5.03 0.51
C ALA A 55 22.12 5.05 2.05
N PRO A 56 22.33 3.90 2.73
CA PRO A 56 22.23 3.79 4.19
C PRO A 56 22.99 4.87 4.98
N GLU A 57 24.20 5.21 4.54
CA GLU A 57 25.10 6.22 5.13
C GLU A 57 24.56 7.66 5.07
N HIS A 58 23.56 7.92 4.20
CA HIS A 58 22.99 9.25 4.00
C HIS A 58 21.58 9.40 4.58
N ARG A 59 20.96 8.32 5.09
CA ARG A 59 19.57 8.33 5.59
C ARG A 59 19.36 9.34 6.72
N ALA A 60 20.26 9.38 7.70
CA ALA A 60 20.18 10.32 8.83
C ALA A 60 20.27 11.78 8.36
N ARG A 61 21.29 12.10 7.55
CA ARG A 61 21.48 13.45 7.00
C ARG A 61 20.29 13.91 6.15
N LEU A 62 19.73 13.02 5.31
CA LEU A 62 18.56 13.36 4.49
C LEU A 62 17.31 13.62 5.36
N LEU A 63 17.11 12.80 6.40
CA LEU A 63 16.04 13.02 7.38
C LEU A 63 16.18 14.38 8.07
N GLU A 64 17.37 14.73 8.53
CA GLU A 64 17.63 16.02 9.20
C GLU A 64 17.38 17.20 8.27
N ALA A 65 17.93 17.16 7.05
CA ALA A 65 17.74 18.21 6.04
C ALA A 65 16.25 18.37 5.68
N PHE A 66 15.56 17.27 5.44
CA PHE A 66 14.14 17.31 5.11
C PHE A 66 13.29 17.78 6.31
N ALA A 67 13.62 17.34 7.52
CA ALA A 67 12.94 17.82 8.71
C ALA A 67 13.14 19.33 8.86
N ALA A 68 14.36 19.86 8.70
CA ALA A 68 14.62 21.29 8.73
C ALA A 68 13.76 22.05 7.70
N HIS A 69 13.68 21.55 6.48
CA HIS A 69 12.83 22.11 5.41
C HIS A 69 11.33 22.07 5.75
N ALA A 70 10.83 20.93 6.23
CA ALA A 70 9.40 20.70 6.50
C ALA A 70 8.89 21.37 7.80
N GLY A 71 9.80 21.71 8.72
CA GLY A 71 9.46 22.32 10.01
C GLY A 71 8.73 21.37 10.97
N ARG A 72 8.08 21.93 11.99
CA ARG A 72 7.49 21.18 13.13
C ARG A 72 6.19 20.43 12.81
N ARG A 73 5.70 20.48 11.58
CA ARG A 73 4.44 19.86 11.15
C ARG A 73 4.66 18.72 10.16
N LEU A 74 5.87 18.16 10.17
CA LEU A 74 6.21 16.94 9.47
C LEU A 74 5.60 15.73 10.16
N VAL A 75 4.94 14.90 9.36
CA VAL A 75 4.39 13.60 9.74
C VAL A 75 4.82 12.60 8.67
N ALA A 76 5.51 11.53 9.05
CA ALA A 76 5.85 10.45 8.14
C ALA A 76 4.93 9.25 8.39
N VAL A 77 4.44 8.63 7.33
CA VAL A 77 3.48 7.52 7.38
C VAL A 77 3.97 6.35 6.55
N GLN A 78 3.51 5.13 6.91
CA GLN A 78 3.98 3.88 6.30
C GLN A 78 5.50 3.71 6.42
N LEU A 79 6.09 4.13 7.54
CA LEU A 79 7.48 3.84 7.83
C LEU A 79 7.65 2.34 8.09
N GLN A 80 8.70 1.73 7.53
CA GLN A 80 9.13 0.39 7.95
C GLN A 80 9.93 0.49 9.25
N ARG A 81 10.18 -0.65 9.91
CA ARG A 81 10.86 -0.68 11.22
C ARG A 81 12.19 0.10 11.25
N ALA A 82 13.05 -0.10 10.26
CA ALA A 82 14.35 0.57 10.17
C ALA A 82 14.23 2.09 9.92
N ASP A 83 13.12 2.57 9.34
CA ASP A 83 12.83 4.01 9.26
C ASP A 83 12.27 4.50 10.60
N ALA A 84 11.36 3.74 11.21
CA ALA A 84 10.74 4.09 12.48
C ALA A 84 11.80 4.28 13.59
N GLU A 85 12.78 3.39 13.65
CA GLU A 85 13.92 3.49 14.59
C GLU A 85 14.77 4.73 14.33
N LEU A 86 15.15 4.97 13.07
CA LEU A 86 15.86 6.18 12.66
C LEU A 86 15.11 7.46 13.09
N TYR A 87 13.78 7.51 12.93
CA TYR A 87 12.98 8.67 13.31
C TYR A 87 12.93 8.85 14.83
N ALA A 88 12.81 7.76 15.59
CA ALA A 88 12.82 7.80 17.05
C ALA A 88 14.16 8.35 17.57
N GLU A 89 15.28 7.90 16.99
CA GLU A 89 16.64 8.41 17.30
C GLU A 89 16.77 9.92 17.04
N HIS A 90 16.07 10.44 16.03
CA HIS A 90 16.06 11.87 15.68
C HIS A 90 14.93 12.65 16.38
N GLY A 91 14.41 12.12 17.49
CA GLY A 91 13.49 12.83 18.40
C GLY A 91 12.04 12.91 17.91
N PHE A 92 11.63 12.09 16.95
CA PHE A 92 10.23 11.99 16.56
C PHE A 92 9.47 11.12 17.58
N THR A 93 8.19 11.44 17.79
CA THR A 93 7.29 10.49 18.44
C THR A 93 6.82 9.49 17.39
N VAL A 94 7.18 8.23 17.56
CA VAL A 94 6.85 7.15 16.62
C VAL A 94 5.91 6.16 17.27
N ASN A 95 4.86 5.78 16.54
CA ASN A 95 3.87 4.80 16.99
C ASN A 95 3.63 3.79 15.88
N GLN A 96 3.31 2.55 16.25
CA GLN A 96 2.74 1.61 15.29
C GLN A 96 1.39 2.14 14.78
N LEU A 97 1.21 2.14 13.47
CA LEU A 97 -0.03 2.57 12.82
C LEU A 97 -0.82 1.37 12.29
N GLY A 98 -0.15 0.32 11.84
CA GLY A 98 -0.79 -0.87 11.31
C GLY A 98 0.23 -1.92 10.88
N ALA A 99 -0.11 -2.69 9.85
CA ALA A 99 0.77 -3.71 9.29
C ALA A 99 0.55 -3.92 7.79
N SER A 100 1.58 -4.40 7.10
CA SER A 100 1.48 -5.03 5.78
C SER A 100 1.70 -6.53 5.84
N TYR A 101 1.25 -7.22 4.80
CA TYR A 101 1.16 -8.67 4.74
C TYR A 101 1.76 -9.15 3.44
N ALA A 102 2.58 -10.20 3.48
CA ALA A 102 3.23 -10.73 2.29
C ALA A 102 3.22 -12.25 2.24
N VAL A 103 3.16 -12.79 1.04
CA VAL A 103 3.29 -14.22 0.74
C VAL A 103 4.58 -14.43 -0.02
N ASP A 104 5.48 -15.23 0.56
CA ASP A 104 6.58 -15.88 -0.17
C ASP A 104 6.00 -16.81 -1.24
N LEU A 105 6.23 -16.47 -2.51
CA LEU A 105 5.72 -17.18 -3.67
C LEU A 105 6.41 -18.53 -3.89
N SER A 106 7.65 -18.70 -3.41
CA SER A 106 8.35 -20.01 -3.48
C SER A 106 7.67 -21.08 -2.61
N ARG A 107 6.91 -20.65 -1.61
CA ARG A 107 6.16 -21.51 -0.68
C ARG A 107 4.65 -21.43 -0.91
N PHE A 108 4.20 -20.69 -1.94
CA PHE A 108 2.79 -20.48 -2.18
C PHE A 108 2.09 -21.80 -2.49
N THR A 109 1.00 -22.04 -1.77
CA THR A 109 0.14 -23.19 -1.99
C THR A 109 -1.28 -22.87 -1.58
N LEU A 110 -2.22 -23.44 -2.32
CA LEU A 110 -3.63 -23.45 -1.93
C LEU A 110 -4.07 -24.83 -1.43
N ARG A 111 -3.14 -25.76 -1.13
CA ARG A 111 -3.47 -27.11 -0.62
C ARG A 111 -3.78 -27.10 0.89
N GLY A 112 -4.59 -28.05 1.34
CA GLY A 112 -4.96 -28.22 2.75
C GLY A 112 -6.33 -27.66 3.12
N SER A 113 -6.80 -28.00 4.32
CA SER A 113 -8.15 -27.67 4.82
C SER A 113 -8.39 -26.16 4.96
N ARG A 114 -7.36 -25.40 5.36
CA ARG A 114 -7.44 -23.94 5.55
C ARG A 114 -7.91 -23.17 4.30
N PHE A 115 -7.62 -23.70 3.10
CA PHE A 115 -7.96 -23.03 1.84
C PHE A 115 -9.21 -23.57 1.15
N VAL A 116 -9.96 -24.50 1.75
CA VAL A 116 -11.16 -25.09 1.13
C VAL A 116 -12.16 -24.01 0.70
N ARG A 117 -12.43 -23.03 1.58
CA ARG A 117 -13.34 -21.92 1.27
C ARG A 117 -12.82 -21.06 0.10
N LEU A 118 -11.52 -20.77 0.08
CA LEU A 118 -10.88 -19.98 -0.98
C LEU A 118 -10.92 -20.73 -2.32
N ARG A 119 -10.52 -22.01 -2.36
CA ARG A 119 -10.60 -22.86 -3.56
C ARG A 119 -12.02 -22.95 -4.10
N ASN A 120 -13.03 -23.09 -3.23
CA ASN A 120 -14.44 -23.15 -3.65
C ASN A 120 -14.90 -21.84 -4.33
N LYS A 121 -14.45 -20.68 -3.85
CA LYS A 121 -14.73 -19.40 -4.52
C LYS A 121 -14.04 -19.31 -5.87
N ILE A 122 -12.76 -19.69 -5.95
CA ILE A 122 -11.99 -19.69 -7.20
C ILE A 122 -12.65 -20.61 -8.24
N SER A 123 -12.99 -21.84 -7.86
CA SER A 123 -13.67 -22.80 -8.73
C SER A 123 -15.07 -22.34 -9.17
N ARG A 124 -15.78 -21.55 -8.34
CA ARG A 124 -17.05 -20.96 -8.73
C ARG A 124 -16.86 -19.91 -9.82
N ALA A 125 -15.90 -19.00 -9.65
CA ALA A 125 -15.62 -17.96 -10.65
C ALA A 125 -15.13 -18.56 -11.97
N ARG A 126 -14.23 -19.55 -11.94
CA ARG A 126 -13.78 -20.27 -13.15
C ARG A 126 -14.94 -20.98 -13.88
N ARG A 127 -15.87 -21.61 -13.15
CA ARG A 127 -17.08 -22.23 -13.75
C ARG A 127 -18.06 -21.22 -14.33
N ALA A 128 -18.00 -19.97 -13.89
CA ALA A 128 -18.76 -18.88 -14.47
C ALA A 128 -18.11 -18.28 -15.73
N GLY A 129 -17.12 -18.96 -16.33
CA GLY A 129 -16.47 -18.50 -17.56
C GLY A 129 -15.38 -17.44 -17.35
N LEU A 130 -14.84 -17.29 -16.14
CA LEU A 130 -13.80 -16.31 -15.87
C LEU A 130 -12.48 -16.67 -16.59
N GLU A 131 -12.09 -15.82 -17.52
CA GLU A 131 -10.79 -15.82 -18.19
C GLU A 131 -9.93 -14.69 -17.62
N VAL A 132 -8.65 -14.94 -17.37
CA VAL A 132 -7.74 -13.94 -16.80
C VAL A 132 -6.55 -13.77 -17.73
N ALA A 133 -6.28 -12.52 -18.12
CA ALA A 133 -5.16 -12.17 -18.98
C ALA A 133 -4.34 -11.02 -18.37
N GLU A 134 -3.03 -11.06 -18.58
CA GLU A 134 -2.18 -9.89 -18.43
C GLU A 134 -2.37 -9.00 -19.66
N VAL A 135 -2.54 -7.70 -19.46
CA VAL A 135 -2.81 -6.74 -20.53
C VAL A 135 -1.86 -5.57 -20.44
N THR A 136 -1.54 -4.98 -21.59
CA THR A 136 -0.73 -3.76 -21.63
C THR A 136 -1.64 -2.57 -21.36
N ALA A 137 -1.12 -1.61 -20.59
CA ALA A 137 -1.88 -0.39 -20.34
C ALA A 137 -2.05 0.42 -21.63
N GLY A 138 -3.30 0.72 -21.96
CA GLY A 138 -3.69 1.31 -23.24
C GLY A 138 -4.83 0.53 -23.88
N ASP A 139 -4.74 -0.80 -23.89
CA ASP A 139 -5.66 -1.68 -24.62
C ASP A 139 -7.09 -1.69 -24.03
N ASP A 140 -7.20 -1.57 -22.70
CA ASP A 140 -8.46 -1.74 -21.97
C ASP A 140 -8.95 -0.48 -21.24
N CYS A 141 -8.34 0.69 -21.49
CA CYS A 141 -8.52 1.88 -20.65
C CYS A 141 -10.00 2.28 -20.46
N ALA A 142 -10.80 2.29 -21.53
CA ALA A 142 -12.20 2.70 -21.45
C ALA A 142 -13.07 1.72 -20.64
N GLU A 143 -12.80 0.42 -20.72
CA GLU A 143 -13.57 -0.58 -19.96
C GLU A 143 -13.23 -0.54 -18.47
N LEU A 144 -11.94 -0.39 -18.14
CA LEU A 144 -11.49 -0.26 -16.76
C LEU A 144 -11.95 1.07 -16.14
N ASP A 145 -11.99 2.16 -16.92
CA ASP A 145 -12.57 3.45 -16.49
C ASP A 145 -14.05 3.29 -16.12
N ARG A 146 -14.82 2.48 -16.86
CA ARG A 146 -16.23 2.17 -16.51
C ARG A 146 -16.32 1.41 -15.20
N ILE A 147 -15.45 0.43 -14.96
CA ILE A 147 -15.40 -0.30 -13.69
C ILE A 147 -15.06 0.64 -12.54
N ASP A 148 -14.10 1.54 -12.74
CA ASP A 148 -13.69 2.54 -11.76
C ASP A 148 -14.88 3.41 -11.34
N GLN A 149 -15.63 3.92 -12.32
CA GLN A 149 -16.81 4.74 -12.08
C GLN A 149 -17.95 3.95 -11.40
N CYS A 150 -18.24 2.74 -11.87
CA CYS A 150 -19.27 1.87 -11.26
C CYS A 150 -18.94 1.53 -9.81
N TRP A 151 -17.68 1.16 -9.55
CA TRP A 151 -17.20 0.83 -8.21
C TRP A 151 -17.31 2.04 -7.26
N LEU A 152 -16.93 3.24 -7.72
CA LEU A 152 -17.08 4.46 -6.91
C LEU A 152 -18.55 4.77 -6.61
N ARG A 153 -19.45 4.64 -7.60
CA ARG A 153 -20.89 4.88 -7.42
C ARG A 153 -21.52 3.92 -6.41
N ASP A 154 -21.16 2.64 -6.46
CA ASP A 154 -21.66 1.59 -5.55
C ASP A 154 -21.24 1.85 -4.10
N LYS A 155 -20.05 2.42 -3.88
CA LYS A 155 -19.58 2.80 -2.53
C LYS A 155 -20.34 3.98 -1.92
N GLY A 156 -21.14 4.70 -2.70
CA GLY A 156 -21.99 5.80 -2.25
C GLY A 156 -21.61 7.16 -2.84
N ARG A 157 -22.57 8.08 -2.92
CA ARG A 157 -22.45 9.38 -3.62
C ARG A 157 -21.34 10.31 -3.09
N HIS A 158 -20.83 10.06 -1.89
CA HIS A 158 -19.79 10.86 -1.25
C HIS A 158 -18.41 10.18 -1.23
N VAL A 159 -18.30 8.94 -1.74
CA VAL A 159 -17.03 8.22 -1.76
C VAL A 159 -16.18 8.72 -2.91
N LYS A 160 -14.96 9.16 -2.57
CA LYS A 160 -13.98 9.64 -3.52
C LYS A 160 -12.89 8.58 -3.71
N GLU A 161 -12.23 8.64 -4.85
CA GLU A 161 -11.04 7.82 -5.09
C GLU A 161 -9.93 8.19 -4.11
N LEU A 162 -9.47 7.20 -3.34
CA LEU A 162 -8.36 7.37 -2.43
C LEU A 162 -7.07 7.66 -3.19
N ARG A 163 -6.20 8.48 -2.60
CA ARG A 163 -4.93 8.92 -3.19
C ARG A 163 -3.81 8.83 -2.17
N PHE A 164 -2.58 9.16 -2.59
CA PHE A 164 -1.38 9.20 -1.75
C PHE A 164 -0.90 7.81 -1.32
N LEU A 165 -1.65 7.11 -0.47
CA LEU A 165 -1.33 5.77 0.06
C LEU A 165 -1.96 4.63 -0.75
N VAL A 166 -2.51 4.93 -1.93
CA VAL A 166 -3.16 3.98 -2.84
C VAL A 166 -2.66 4.28 -4.24
N GLY A 167 -2.33 3.25 -5.02
CA GLY A 167 -1.77 3.41 -6.35
C GLY A 167 -2.76 3.87 -7.40
N GLN A 168 -2.19 4.13 -8.57
CA GLN A 168 -2.86 4.66 -9.75
C GLN A 168 -2.73 3.67 -10.90
N ARG A 169 -3.77 3.54 -11.71
CA ARG A 169 -3.75 2.71 -12.93
C ARG A 169 -3.28 3.49 -14.16
N ASN A 170 -3.45 4.81 -14.15
CA ASN A 170 -3.21 5.66 -15.32
C ASN A 170 -1.90 6.45 -15.16
N GLY A 171 -1.31 6.84 -16.28
CA GLY A 171 -0.11 7.68 -16.33
C GLY A 171 1.16 6.93 -16.74
N SER A 172 2.26 7.68 -16.87
CA SER A 172 3.52 7.18 -17.44
C SER A 172 4.17 6.05 -16.63
N LEU A 173 3.87 5.95 -15.33
CA LEU A 173 4.39 4.92 -14.44
C LEU A 173 3.73 3.55 -14.65
N GLN A 174 2.61 3.48 -15.37
CA GLN A 174 1.90 2.22 -15.60
C GLN A 174 2.73 1.20 -16.39
N ARG A 175 3.69 1.64 -17.21
CA ARG A 175 4.64 0.75 -17.91
C ARG A 175 5.53 -0.10 -16.98
N HIS A 176 5.65 0.28 -15.70
CA HIS A 176 6.40 -0.47 -14.70
C HIS A 176 5.52 -1.43 -13.88
N ARG A 177 4.21 -1.38 -14.10
CA ARG A 177 3.21 -2.14 -13.36
C ARG A 177 2.69 -3.28 -14.23
N ARG A 178 2.19 -4.33 -13.59
CA ARG A 178 1.53 -5.45 -14.28
C ARG A 178 0.03 -5.35 -14.06
N LEU A 179 -0.73 -5.35 -15.15
CA LEU A 179 -2.17 -5.22 -15.10
C LEU A 179 -2.80 -6.53 -15.56
N PHE A 180 -3.65 -7.09 -14.70
CA PHE A 180 -4.40 -8.31 -15.01
C PHE A 180 -5.89 -8.02 -15.01
N VAL A 181 -6.56 -8.52 -16.03
CA VAL A 181 -7.99 -8.30 -16.27
C VAL A 181 -8.68 -9.66 -16.31
N GLY A 182 -9.78 -9.77 -15.57
CA GLY A 182 -10.66 -10.93 -15.55
C GLY A 182 -11.93 -10.64 -16.36
N ARG A 183 -12.22 -11.46 -17.37
CA ARG A 183 -13.39 -11.34 -18.25
C ARG A 183 -14.32 -12.54 -18.11
N ILE A 184 -15.62 -12.30 -18.24
CA ILE A 184 -16.66 -13.32 -18.32
C ILE A 184 -17.50 -12.97 -19.54
N ASP A 185 -17.66 -13.91 -20.47
CA ASP A 185 -18.39 -13.73 -21.73
C ASP A 185 -17.90 -12.51 -22.54
N GLY A 186 -16.58 -12.29 -22.54
CA GLY A 186 -15.93 -11.16 -23.22
C GLY A 186 -15.99 -9.82 -22.48
N GLU A 187 -16.76 -9.71 -21.39
CA GLU A 187 -16.89 -8.48 -20.59
C GLU A 187 -15.99 -8.50 -19.35
N THR A 188 -15.35 -7.38 -19.04
CA THR A 188 -14.50 -7.27 -17.85
C THR A 188 -15.33 -7.33 -16.56
N ALA A 189 -15.06 -8.36 -15.77
CA ALA A 189 -15.60 -8.56 -14.44
C ALA A 189 -14.77 -7.87 -13.34
N GLY A 190 -13.46 -7.71 -13.54
CA GLY A 190 -12.58 -7.00 -12.63
C GLY A 190 -11.14 -6.99 -13.06
N TYR A 191 -10.31 -6.24 -12.33
CA TYR A 191 -8.88 -6.12 -12.61
C TYR A 191 -8.07 -6.00 -11.33
N ILE A 192 -6.78 -6.36 -11.41
CA ILE A 192 -5.78 -6.06 -10.38
C ILE A 192 -4.53 -5.48 -11.05
N ASN A 193 -4.06 -4.36 -10.51
CA ASN A 193 -2.82 -3.70 -10.90
C ASN A 193 -1.75 -3.97 -9.83
N TYR A 194 -0.56 -4.37 -10.27
CA TYR A 194 0.55 -4.73 -9.40
C TYR A 194 1.73 -3.78 -9.59
N SER A 195 2.18 -3.18 -8.49
CA SER A 195 3.38 -2.33 -8.47
C SER A 195 4.63 -3.14 -8.15
N PRO A 196 5.80 -2.79 -8.70
CA PRO A 196 7.04 -3.47 -8.35
C PRO A 196 7.44 -3.17 -6.89
N VAL A 197 8.02 -4.18 -6.25
CA VAL A 197 8.60 -4.09 -4.91
C VAL A 197 10.07 -4.45 -5.00
N TYR A 198 10.90 -3.65 -4.34
CA TYR A 198 12.37 -3.76 -4.36
C TYR A 198 12.89 -4.19 -2.98
N GLY A 199 14.21 -4.07 -2.78
CA GLY A 199 14.85 -4.30 -1.48
C GLY A 199 15.02 -5.78 -1.13
N SER A 200 14.89 -6.10 0.15
CA SER A 200 15.15 -7.44 0.72
C SER A 200 14.08 -8.48 0.38
N ARG A 201 12.87 -8.03 0.00
CA ARG A 201 11.74 -8.90 -0.38
C ARG A 201 11.20 -8.49 -1.75
N PRO A 202 12.02 -8.59 -2.81
CA PRO A 202 11.64 -8.13 -4.12
C PRO A 202 10.48 -8.95 -4.68
N GLY A 203 9.60 -8.29 -5.42
CA GLY A 203 8.37 -8.91 -5.89
C GLY A 203 7.35 -7.88 -6.36
N TRP A 204 6.08 -8.11 -6.02
CA TRP A 204 4.96 -7.30 -6.50
C TRP A 204 4.01 -6.92 -5.38
N LEU A 205 3.49 -5.71 -5.41
CA LEU A 205 2.46 -5.19 -4.51
C LEU A 205 1.11 -5.29 -5.22
N HIS A 206 0.16 -6.02 -4.62
CA HIS A 206 -1.26 -5.98 -4.97
C HIS A 206 -1.83 -4.60 -4.62
N ASP A 207 -1.70 -3.66 -5.56
CA ASP A 207 -1.82 -2.23 -5.31
C ASP A 207 -3.28 -1.76 -5.46
N LEU A 208 -3.84 -1.91 -6.66
CA LEU A 208 -5.19 -1.46 -6.96
C LEU A 208 -6.00 -2.62 -7.52
N SER A 209 -7.17 -2.89 -6.93
CA SER A 209 -8.05 -3.97 -7.36
C SER A 209 -9.49 -3.51 -7.37
N ARG A 210 -10.20 -3.69 -8.47
CA ARG A 210 -11.61 -3.33 -8.59
C ARG A 210 -12.37 -4.37 -9.40
N ARG A 211 -13.68 -4.43 -9.16
CA ARG A 211 -14.62 -5.30 -9.89
C ARG A 211 -15.92 -4.57 -10.13
N ARG A 212 -16.65 -4.99 -11.16
CA ARG A 212 -18.04 -4.55 -11.33
C ARG A 212 -18.90 -5.03 -10.15
N PRO A 213 -19.91 -4.26 -9.70
CA PRO A 213 -20.72 -4.61 -8.52
C PRO A 213 -21.43 -5.97 -8.62
N ASP A 214 -21.84 -6.33 -9.84
CA ASP A 214 -22.51 -7.58 -10.22
C ASP A 214 -21.55 -8.74 -10.51
N ALA A 215 -20.23 -8.54 -10.36
CA ALA A 215 -19.25 -9.59 -10.60
C ALA A 215 -19.49 -10.81 -9.67
N PRO A 216 -19.51 -12.04 -10.21
CA PRO A 216 -19.72 -13.25 -9.42
C PRO A 216 -18.79 -13.35 -8.21
N PRO A 217 -19.26 -13.94 -7.08
CA PRO A 217 -18.40 -14.17 -5.93
C PRO A 217 -17.20 -15.04 -6.29
N GLY A 218 -15.99 -14.56 -5.96
CA GLY A 218 -14.75 -15.27 -6.25
C GLY A 218 -13.94 -14.71 -7.42
N VAL A 219 -14.45 -13.73 -8.17
CA VAL A 219 -13.71 -13.14 -9.32
C VAL A 219 -12.35 -12.61 -8.88
N MET A 220 -12.28 -11.80 -7.81
CA MET A 220 -11.02 -11.24 -7.34
C MET A 220 -10.08 -12.32 -6.80
N GLU A 221 -10.63 -13.31 -6.08
CA GLU A 221 -9.85 -14.43 -5.59
C GLU A 221 -9.29 -15.29 -6.74
N ALA A 222 -10.05 -15.54 -7.80
CA ALA A 222 -9.58 -16.29 -8.97
C ALA A 222 -8.57 -15.50 -9.81
N LEU A 223 -8.76 -14.18 -9.94
CA LEU A 223 -7.83 -13.29 -10.62
C LEU A 223 -6.48 -13.28 -9.86
N ASN A 224 -6.50 -13.02 -8.55
CA ASN A 224 -5.27 -13.03 -7.75
C ASN A 224 -4.60 -14.41 -7.71
N ALA A 225 -5.36 -15.52 -7.65
CA ALA A 225 -4.78 -16.87 -7.69
C ALA A 225 -4.03 -17.13 -9.01
N THR A 226 -4.63 -16.74 -10.14
CA THR A 226 -4.00 -16.87 -11.46
C THR A 226 -2.76 -15.99 -11.57
N VAL A 227 -2.78 -14.78 -10.99
CA VAL A 227 -1.59 -13.93 -10.93
C VAL A 227 -0.51 -14.54 -10.07
N MET A 228 -0.82 -15.08 -8.89
CA MET A 228 0.17 -15.73 -8.04
C MET A 228 0.83 -16.91 -8.75
N GLU A 229 0.07 -17.72 -9.49
CA GLU A 229 0.60 -18.78 -10.36
C GLU A 229 1.57 -18.21 -11.42
N ARG A 230 1.18 -17.13 -12.11
CA ARG A 230 2.02 -16.47 -13.13
C ARG A 230 3.29 -15.84 -12.56
N LEU A 231 3.18 -15.06 -11.48
CA LEU A 231 4.32 -14.44 -10.80
C LEU A 231 5.31 -15.48 -10.29
N THR A 232 4.82 -16.61 -9.78
CA THR A 232 5.66 -17.73 -9.37
C THR A 232 6.42 -18.33 -10.56
N ALA A 233 5.73 -18.55 -11.69
CA ALA A 233 6.35 -19.04 -12.92
C ALA A 233 7.41 -18.08 -13.49
N ASP A 234 7.20 -16.77 -13.33
CA ASP A 234 8.15 -15.73 -13.73
C ASP A 234 9.32 -15.55 -12.72
N GLY A 235 9.35 -16.35 -11.63
CA GLY A 235 10.42 -16.32 -10.63
C GLY A 235 10.33 -15.19 -9.61
N ALA A 236 9.17 -14.54 -9.45
CA ALA A 236 8.99 -13.52 -8.43
C ALA A 236 9.08 -14.12 -7.01
N GLY A 237 9.79 -13.46 -6.10
CA GLY A 237 9.98 -13.95 -4.73
C GLY A 237 8.77 -13.72 -3.83
N TRP A 238 8.14 -12.54 -3.93
CA TRP A 238 7.10 -12.11 -2.98
C TRP A 238 5.88 -11.50 -3.68
N LEU A 239 4.70 -11.78 -3.12
CA LEU A 239 3.51 -10.96 -3.33
C LEU A 239 3.14 -10.24 -2.03
N HIS A 240 3.16 -8.92 -2.07
CA HIS A 240 2.78 -8.04 -0.97
C HIS A 240 1.34 -7.60 -1.13
N PHE A 241 0.53 -7.70 -0.09
CA PHE A 241 -0.85 -7.23 -0.07
C PHE A 241 -0.99 -5.78 0.45
N GLY A 242 0.14 -5.11 0.68
CA GLY A 242 0.20 -3.71 1.11
C GLY A 242 -0.24 -3.48 2.55
N PHE A 243 -0.26 -2.20 2.92
CA PHE A 243 -0.60 -1.71 4.25
C PHE A 243 -2.10 -1.82 4.57
N THR A 244 -2.42 -2.12 5.83
CA THR A 244 -3.75 -1.91 6.42
C THR A 244 -3.60 -1.16 7.74
N PRO A 245 -4.11 0.09 7.85
CA PRO A 245 -4.05 0.83 9.11
C PRO A 245 -4.86 0.14 10.20
N PHE A 246 -4.44 0.32 11.44
CA PHE A 246 -5.09 -0.15 12.66
C PHE A 246 -5.21 -1.68 12.77
N THR A 247 -4.35 -2.42 12.05
CA THR A 247 -4.27 -3.89 12.12
C THR A 247 -2.89 -4.35 12.56
N GLY A 248 -2.80 -5.55 13.14
CA GLY A 248 -1.52 -6.08 13.63
C GLY A 248 -0.89 -5.25 14.74
N LEU A 249 -1.67 -4.44 15.46
CA LEU A 249 -1.19 -3.58 16.54
C LEU A 249 -0.73 -4.45 17.72
N ASP A 250 0.56 -4.38 18.03
CA ASP A 250 1.20 -5.20 19.06
C ASP A 250 2.09 -4.32 19.95
N PRO A 251 1.95 -4.36 21.29
CA PRO A 251 2.89 -3.71 22.21
C PRO A 251 4.37 -4.00 21.93
N GLU A 252 4.72 -5.19 21.46
CA GLU A 252 6.10 -5.58 21.15
C GLU A 252 6.68 -4.81 19.96
N HIS A 253 5.81 -4.30 19.09
CA HIS A 253 6.21 -3.52 17.94
C HIS A 253 6.32 -2.02 18.23
N GLU A 254 5.82 -1.52 19.37
CA GLU A 254 5.95 -0.10 19.73
C GLU A 254 7.40 0.27 20.05
N LEU A 255 7.79 1.49 19.68
CA LEU A 255 9.13 2.01 19.94
C LEU A 255 9.21 2.77 21.28
N PRO A 256 10.39 2.84 21.90
CA PRO A 256 10.62 3.74 23.03
C PRO A 256 10.18 5.18 22.69
N GLY A 257 9.45 5.81 23.61
CA GLY A 257 8.93 7.17 23.38
C GLY A 257 7.60 7.23 22.60
N ALA A 258 7.01 6.09 22.25
CA ALA A 258 5.68 6.03 21.66
C ALA A 258 4.61 6.76 22.50
N SER A 259 3.71 7.47 21.83
CA SER A 259 2.64 8.19 22.51
C SER A 259 1.54 7.24 22.96
N ARG A 260 1.38 7.05 24.27
CA ARG A 260 0.29 6.26 24.86
C ARG A 260 -1.11 6.71 24.41
N LEU A 261 -1.29 8.02 24.24
CA LEU A 261 -2.55 8.59 23.78
C LEU A 261 -2.83 8.18 22.33
N PHE A 262 -1.80 8.18 21.48
CA PHE A 262 -1.95 7.75 20.09
C PHE A 262 -2.16 6.24 19.99
N THR A 263 -1.46 5.42 20.77
CA THR A 263 -1.70 3.97 20.84
C THR A 263 -3.15 3.67 21.22
N ARG A 264 -3.70 4.36 22.24
CA ARG A 264 -5.11 4.21 22.63
C ARG A 264 -6.06 4.63 21.51
N PHE A 265 -5.74 5.72 20.81
CA PHE A 265 -6.51 6.19 19.66
C PHE A 265 -6.50 5.18 18.50
N ALA A 266 -5.34 4.63 18.15
CA ALA A 266 -5.20 3.63 17.09
C ALA A 266 -5.98 2.35 17.41
N ARG A 267 -5.94 1.88 18.66
CA ARG A 267 -6.76 0.73 19.13
C ARG A 267 -8.25 1.02 19.07
N PHE A 268 -8.67 2.21 19.50
CA PHE A 268 -10.07 2.61 19.38
C PHE A 268 -10.53 2.59 17.91
N LEU A 269 -9.72 3.08 16.97
CA LEU A 269 -10.03 3.01 15.55
C LEU A 269 -10.04 1.57 15.01
N ALA A 270 -9.18 0.68 15.52
CA ALA A 270 -9.21 -0.74 15.18
C ALA A 270 -10.54 -1.39 15.59
N GLU A 271 -11.08 -1.04 16.75
CA GLU A 271 -12.30 -1.64 17.32
C GLU A 271 -13.61 -1.00 16.81
N ARG A 272 -13.60 0.30 16.52
CA ARG A 272 -14.82 1.11 16.29
C ARG A 272 -14.79 1.91 14.98
N GLY A 273 -13.69 1.86 14.23
CA GLY A 273 -13.41 2.75 13.10
C GLY A 273 -13.88 2.27 11.73
N GLU A 274 -14.75 1.25 11.65
CA GLU A 274 -15.22 0.72 10.35
C GLU A 274 -15.83 1.78 9.44
N VAL A 275 -16.46 2.82 10.02
CA VAL A 275 -17.04 3.98 9.32
C VAL A 275 -15.96 4.86 8.66
N ILE A 276 -14.75 4.92 9.23
CA ILE A 276 -13.65 5.76 8.73
C ILE A 276 -12.81 4.98 7.71
N TYR A 277 -12.50 3.72 8.01
CA TYR A 277 -11.78 2.84 7.09
C TYR A 277 -12.13 1.37 7.38
N PRO A 278 -12.54 0.57 6.38
CA PRO A 278 -12.98 -0.81 6.58
C PRO A 278 -11.80 -1.79 6.75
N ALA A 279 -10.97 -1.52 7.77
CA ALA A 279 -9.72 -2.24 8.06
C ALA A 279 -9.94 -3.75 8.22
N ALA A 280 -11.00 -4.15 8.92
CA ALA A 280 -11.33 -5.56 9.17
C ALA A 280 -11.55 -6.34 7.86
N SER A 281 -12.39 -5.82 6.96
CA SER A 281 -12.65 -6.47 5.66
C SER A 281 -11.40 -6.57 4.77
N GLN A 282 -10.53 -5.56 4.83
CA GLN A 282 -9.26 -5.55 4.10
C GLN A 282 -8.31 -6.59 4.69
N LEU A 283 -8.22 -6.67 6.02
CA LEU A 283 -7.43 -7.69 6.71
C LEU A 283 -7.92 -9.10 6.39
N GLU A 284 -9.23 -9.33 6.45
CA GLU A 284 -9.82 -10.63 6.11
C GLU A 284 -9.49 -11.06 4.68
N TYR A 285 -9.47 -10.12 3.72
CA TYR A 285 -9.04 -10.42 2.36
C TYR A 285 -7.60 -10.95 2.34
N LYS A 286 -6.68 -10.28 3.04
CA LYS A 286 -5.26 -10.64 3.11
C LYS A 286 -5.03 -11.97 3.82
N GLN A 287 -5.72 -12.19 4.94
CA GLN A 287 -5.60 -13.42 5.75
C GLN A 287 -6.05 -14.68 5.01
N LYS A 288 -6.98 -14.58 4.04
CA LYS A 288 -7.37 -15.73 3.19
C LYS A 288 -6.20 -16.36 2.44
N TRP A 289 -5.16 -15.58 2.16
CA TRP A 289 -3.95 -16.02 1.47
C TRP A 289 -2.89 -16.61 2.40
N ALA A 290 -3.15 -16.65 3.72
CA ALA A 290 -2.25 -17.16 4.75
C ALA A 290 -0.83 -16.55 4.62
N PRO A 291 -0.69 -15.23 4.86
CA PRO A 291 0.58 -14.53 4.68
C PRO A 291 1.70 -15.19 5.49
N HIS A 292 2.90 -15.22 4.90
CA HIS A 292 4.11 -15.77 5.51
C HIS A 292 4.84 -14.72 6.36
N VAL A 293 4.61 -13.44 6.07
CA VAL A 293 5.22 -12.31 6.78
C VAL A 293 4.16 -11.27 7.08
N VAL A 294 4.21 -10.73 8.30
CA VAL A 294 3.49 -9.54 8.75
C VAL A 294 4.56 -8.50 9.12
N LEU A 295 4.50 -7.32 8.50
CA LEU A 295 5.45 -6.24 8.71
C LEU A 295 4.74 -5.11 9.47
N PRO A 296 5.20 -4.72 10.68
CA PRO A 296 4.63 -3.57 11.36
C PRO A 296 4.95 -2.29 10.58
N GLU A 297 3.96 -1.42 10.45
CA GLU A 297 4.10 -0.12 9.81
C GLU A 297 3.81 1.01 10.77
N TYR A 298 4.58 2.09 10.63
CA TYR A 298 4.66 3.14 11.65
C TYR A 298 4.26 4.51 11.11
N ILE A 299 3.89 5.37 12.06
CA ILE A 299 3.70 6.80 11.87
C ILE A 299 4.64 7.54 12.80
N ALA A 300 5.31 8.57 12.28
CA ALA A 300 6.21 9.42 13.05
C ALA A 300 5.75 10.88 13.00
N PHE A 301 5.76 11.53 14.16
CA PHE A 301 5.41 12.93 14.33
C PHE A 301 6.63 13.71 14.79
N ARG A 302 6.92 14.84 14.15
CA ARG A 302 7.94 15.75 14.66
C ARG A 302 7.40 16.48 15.89
N GLY A 303 7.71 15.95 17.08
CA GLY A 303 7.09 16.32 18.34
C GLY A 303 5.79 15.53 18.61
N ARG A 304 4.94 16.03 19.50
CA ARG A 304 3.76 15.27 19.95
C ARG A 304 2.70 15.11 18.84
N PRO A 305 2.02 13.94 18.76
CA PRO A 305 0.89 13.74 17.86
C PRO A 305 -0.20 14.81 18.09
N ARG A 306 -0.74 15.35 17.00
CA ARG A 306 -1.79 16.38 17.03
C ARG A 306 -3.03 15.86 16.31
N PRO A 307 -4.25 16.07 16.82
CA PRO A 307 -5.47 15.65 16.11
C PRO A 307 -5.56 16.18 14.67
N GLY A 308 -5.10 17.42 14.45
CA GLY A 308 -5.05 18.00 13.11
C GLY A 308 -4.10 17.30 12.15
N ALA A 309 -3.13 16.51 12.61
CA ALA A 309 -2.25 15.72 11.74
C ALA A 309 -3.04 14.57 11.09
N VAL A 310 -3.80 13.84 11.91
CA VAL A 310 -4.65 12.72 11.43
C VAL A 310 -5.71 13.24 10.46
N TRP A 311 -6.36 14.37 10.78
CA TRP A 311 -7.34 14.98 9.87
C TRP A 311 -6.73 15.35 8.51
N GLN A 312 -5.54 15.96 8.51
CA GLN A 312 -4.89 16.39 7.27
C GLN A 312 -4.32 15.21 6.48
N LEU A 313 -3.95 14.11 7.15
CA LEU A 313 -3.62 12.84 6.52
C LEU A 313 -4.85 12.26 5.80
N LEU A 314 -6.00 12.15 6.48
CA LEU A 314 -7.25 11.68 5.87
C LEU A 314 -7.68 12.56 4.67
N ARG A 315 -7.49 13.87 4.77
CA ARG A 315 -7.73 14.79 3.65
C ARG A 315 -6.77 14.56 2.48
N ALA A 316 -5.47 14.33 2.76
CA ALA A 316 -4.48 14.07 1.72
C ALA A 316 -4.67 12.72 1.01
N THR A 317 -5.22 11.73 1.72
CA THR A 317 -5.65 10.46 1.14
C THR A 317 -7.00 10.54 0.42
N ASN A 318 -7.66 11.71 0.42
CA ASN A 318 -8.98 11.91 -0.16
C ASN A 318 -10.07 11.01 0.47
N ALA A 319 -9.90 10.68 1.76
CA ALA A 319 -10.84 9.87 2.54
C ALA A 319 -11.99 10.71 3.16
N LEU A 320 -11.91 12.03 3.06
CA LEU A 320 -12.89 13.03 3.51
C LEU A 320 -13.38 13.84 2.30
#